data_AF-A0A2N2M5M1-F1
#
_entry.id   AF-A0A2N2M5M1-F1
#
_cell.length_a   1.000
_cell.length_b   1.000
_cell.length_c   1.000
_cell.angle_alpha   90.00
_cell.angle_beta   90.00
_cell.angle_gamma   90.00
#
_symmetry.space_group_name_H-M   'P 1'
#
loop_
_entity.id
_entity.type
_entity.pdbx_description
1 polymer ?
#
loop_
_entity_poly.entity_id
_entity_poly.type
_entity_poly.pdbx_seq_one_letter_code
_entity_poly.pdbx_strand_id
1 'polypeptide(L)'
;MATIQEIFQATEGKQLMSFVNEVLSEKDKERFASYKIKSKLSSYGDLVPIPAKWTIDRDYDAILIRLEGWGMRRTGQGIPIFIALIWKDQLIRFEAFQEAGGNVEDGYEIWWEVTKVIIPKALEPETETILQLFSEALNVLGVAFAPAIVHINEIPSPIYVQEMQ
;
A
#
# COMPACT_ATOMS: atom_id res chain seq x y z
N MET A 1 -19.21 -18.84 3.29
CA MET A 1 -18.34 -17.66 3.08
C MET A 1 -17.15 -18.14 2.30
N ALA A 2 -16.85 -17.50 1.17
CA ALA A 2 -15.65 -17.82 0.41
C ALA A 2 -14.42 -17.35 1.19
N THR A 3 -13.34 -18.10 1.15
CA THR A 3 -12.06 -17.73 1.72
C THR A 3 -11.43 -16.59 0.90
N ILE A 4 -10.53 -15.81 1.51
CA ILE A 4 -9.79 -14.75 0.81
C ILE A 4 -9.08 -15.32 -0.45
N GLN A 5 -8.57 -16.54 -0.36
CA GLN A 5 -7.97 -17.28 -1.49
C GLN A 5 -8.96 -17.51 -2.65
N GLU A 6 -10.22 -17.85 -2.35
CA GLU A 6 -11.27 -18.12 -3.35
C GLU A 6 -11.75 -16.83 -4.03
N ILE A 7 -11.73 -15.69 -3.33
CA ILE A 7 -12.01 -14.38 -3.91
C ILE A 7 -10.88 -13.97 -4.86
N PHE A 8 -9.62 -14.12 -4.44
CA PHE A 8 -8.46 -13.84 -5.29
C PHE A 8 -8.47 -14.66 -6.59
N GLN A 9 -8.79 -15.96 -6.50
CA GLN A 9 -8.90 -16.84 -7.66
C GLN A 9 -10.10 -16.51 -8.57
N ALA A 10 -11.21 -15.99 -8.02
CA ALA A 10 -12.36 -15.55 -8.80
C ALA A 10 -12.14 -14.20 -9.52
N THR A 11 -11.15 -13.43 -9.10
CA THR A 11 -10.82 -12.10 -9.65
C THR A 11 -9.62 -12.07 -10.59
N GLU A 12 -9.01 -13.22 -10.91
CA GLU A 12 -7.92 -13.30 -11.89
C GLU A 12 -8.38 -12.70 -13.23
N GLY A 13 -7.98 -11.46 -13.50
CA GLY A 13 -8.17 -10.76 -14.76
C GLY A 13 -9.23 -9.64 -14.81
N LYS A 14 -9.89 -9.27 -13.70
CA LYS A 14 -10.85 -8.15 -13.73
C LYS A 14 -10.45 -7.02 -12.78
N GLN A 15 -9.71 -6.05 -13.32
CA GLN A 15 -9.46 -4.77 -12.67
C GLN A 15 -10.82 -4.06 -12.48
N LEU A 16 -11.25 -3.90 -11.23
CA LEU A 16 -12.50 -3.20 -10.87
C LEU A 16 -12.23 -1.74 -10.50
N MET A 17 -11.00 -1.44 -10.09
CA MET A 17 -10.56 -0.12 -9.61
C MET A 17 -9.60 0.54 -10.61
N SER A 18 -9.70 1.87 -10.73
CA SER A 18 -9.05 2.69 -11.76
C SER A 18 -7.75 3.33 -11.27
N PHE A 19 -6.98 2.63 -10.41
CA PHE A 19 -5.74 3.15 -9.86
C PHE A 19 -4.75 3.60 -10.95
N VAL A 20 -4.14 4.78 -10.72
CA VAL A 20 -3.08 5.34 -11.55
C VAL A 20 -1.96 5.93 -10.70
N ASN A 21 -0.74 5.89 -11.21
CA ASN A 21 0.38 6.62 -10.60
C ASN A 21 0.35 8.08 -11.06
N GLU A 22 0.33 9.01 -10.11
CA GLU A 22 0.34 10.44 -10.42
C GLU A 22 1.41 11.17 -9.60
N VAL A 23 2.00 12.20 -10.21
CA VAL A 23 2.85 13.17 -9.51
C VAL A 23 1.94 14.10 -8.70
N LEU A 24 2.30 14.35 -7.43
CA LEU A 24 1.49 15.21 -6.57
C LEU A 24 1.51 16.66 -7.06
N SER A 25 0.33 17.25 -7.28
CA SER A 25 0.18 18.70 -7.40
C SER A 25 0.40 19.39 -6.04
N GLU A 26 0.55 20.72 -6.01
CA GLU A 26 0.66 21.45 -4.73
C GLU A 26 -0.54 21.20 -3.80
N LYS A 27 -1.75 21.10 -4.35
CA LYS A 27 -2.96 20.76 -3.58
C LYS A 27 -2.88 19.35 -2.97
N ASP A 28 -2.33 18.39 -3.71
CA ASP A 28 -2.16 17.02 -3.21
C ASP A 28 -1.08 16.95 -2.12
N LYS A 29 -0.03 17.77 -2.23
CA LYS A 29 0.99 17.93 -1.19
C LYS A 29 0.40 18.52 0.09
N GLU A 30 -0.47 19.52 -0.02
CA GLU A 30 -1.22 20.08 1.11
C GLU A 30 -2.14 19.04 1.75
N ARG A 31 -2.89 18.28 0.93
CA ARG A 31 -3.72 17.16 1.40
C ARG A 31 -2.86 16.14 2.15
N PHE A 32 -1.74 15.71 1.58
CA PHE A 32 -0.82 14.79 2.25
C PHE A 32 -0.33 15.33 3.60
N ALA A 33 0.11 16.59 3.64
CA ALA A 33 0.62 17.22 4.84
C ALA A 33 -0.43 17.29 5.97
N SER A 34 -1.72 17.43 5.63
CA SER A 34 -2.81 17.48 6.60
C SER A 34 -2.97 16.20 7.43
N TYR A 35 -2.55 15.04 6.89
CA TYR A 35 -2.61 13.76 7.62
C TYR A 35 -1.57 13.67 8.75
N LYS A 36 -0.58 14.57 8.79
CA LYS A 36 0.44 14.64 9.84
C LYS A 36 1.05 13.27 10.18
N ILE A 37 1.36 12.50 9.14
CA ILE A 37 1.87 11.13 9.28
C ILE A 37 3.25 11.18 9.92
N LYS A 38 3.37 10.69 11.15
CA LYS A 38 4.65 10.57 11.87
C LYS A 38 5.53 9.48 11.25
N SER A 39 6.81 9.79 11.11
CA SER A 39 7.84 8.83 10.72
C SER A 39 7.99 7.75 11.79
N LYS A 40 8.16 6.51 11.34
CA LYS A 40 8.54 5.34 12.14
C LYS A 40 10.05 5.18 12.25
N LEU A 41 10.82 5.88 11.41
CA LEU A 41 12.27 5.83 11.37
C LEU A 41 12.94 6.99 12.12
N SER A 42 12.19 8.03 12.49
CA SER A 42 12.66 9.09 13.39
C SER A 42 12.12 8.92 14.81
N SER A 43 12.99 9.08 15.79
CA SER A 43 12.63 9.10 17.21
C SER A 43 12.11 10.47 17.69
N TYR A 44 12.24 11.53 16.89
CA TYR A 44 11.95 12.91 17.30
C TYR A 44 10.51 13.36 16.99
N GLY A 45 9.65 12.45 16.52
CA GLY A 45 8.27 12.78 16.16
C GLY A 45 8.16 13.54 14.83
N ASP A 46 9.20 13.48 14.00
CA ASP A 46 9.21 14.09 12.67
C ASP A 46 8.08 13.52 11.80
N LEU A 47 7.60 14.36 10.88
CA LEU A 47 6.65 13.94 9.85
C LEU A 47 7.38 13.24 8.71
N VAL A 48 6.70 12.28 8.08
CA VAL A 48 7.17 11.68 6.82
C VAL A 48 7.30 12.79 5.77
N PRO A 49 8.41 12.85 5.03
CA PRO A 49 8.56 13.80 3.92
C PRO A 49 7.45 13.64 2.88
N ILE A 50 7.06 14.76 2.26
CA ILE A 50 6.03 14.75 1.21
C ILE A 50 6.54 13.92 0.02
N PRO A 51 5.81 12.88 -0.41
CA PRO A 51 6.25 12.04 -1.52
C PRO A 51 6.13 12.81 -2.84
N ALA A 52 6.96 12.43 -3.83
CA ALA A 52 6.86 13.00 -5.17
C ALA A 52 5.62 12.50 -5.94
N LYS A 53 5.14 11.30 -5.61
CA LYS A 53 4.04 10.62 -6.29
C LYS A 53 3.20 9.77 -5.34
N TRP A 54 2.00 9.42 -5.79
CA TRP A 54 1.12 8.45 -5.14
C TRP A 54 0.49 7.52 -6.18
N THR A 55 -0.21 6.50 -5.71
CA THR A 55 -1.08 5.66 -6.53
C THR A 55 -2.52 5.93 -6.08
N ILE A 56 -3.37 6.48 -6.95
CA ILE A 56 -4.70 6.96 -6.59
C ILE A 56 -5.77 6.37 -7.49
N ASP A 57 -6.88 5.98 -6.88
CA ASP A 57 -8.17 5.77 -7.55
C ASP A 57 -9.08 6.94 -7.18
N ARG A 58 -9.54 7.70 -8.19
CA ARG A 58 -10.36 8.91 -7.99
C ARG A 58 -11.84 8.60 -7.82
N ASP A 59 -12.32 7.46 -8.30
CA ASP A 59 -13.72 7.05 -8.19
C ASP A 59 -14.02 6.60 -6.75
N TYR A 60 -13.05 5.94 -6.12
CA TYR A 60 -13.12 5.46 -4.73
C TYR A 60 -12.46 6.42 -3.73
N ASP A 61 -11.82 7.50 -4.20
CA ASP A 61 -10.97 8.43 -3.42
C ASP A 61 -10.01 7.67 -2.48
N ALA A 62 -9.33 6.67 -3.05
CA ALA A 62 -8.40 5.80 -2.36
C ALA A 62 -6.97 6.09 -2.81
N ILE A 63 -6.06 6.29 -1.86
CA ILE A 63 -4.69 6.70 -2.14
C ILE A 63 -3.71 5.76 -1.44
N LEU A 64 -2.87 5.09 -2.21
CA LEU A 64 -1.73 4.33 -1.71
C LEU A 64 -0.45 5.16 -1.78
N ILE A 65 0.30 5.17 -0.69
CA ILE A 65 1.56 5.91 -0.56
C ILE A 65 2.61 5.03 0.10
N ARG A 66 3.76 4.89 -0.56
CA ARG A 66 4.98 4.40 0.07
C ARG A 66 5.59 5.52 0.90
N LEU A 67 5.63 5.35 2.22
CA LEU A 67 6.02 6.41 3.16
C LEU A 67 7.54 6.44 3.37
N GLU A 68 8.08 5.33 3.87
CA GLU A 68 9.48 5.23 4.26
C GLU A 68 9.91 3.76 4.31
N GLY A 69 11.17 3.51 4.63
CA GLY A 69 11.74 2.17 4.62
C GLY A 69 12.24 1.78 3.23
N TRP A 70 13.05 0.72 3.22
CA TRP A 70 13.87 0.35 2.06
C TRP A 70 13.55 -1.07 1.62
N GLY A 71 12.87 -1.85 2.47
CA GLY A 71 12.51 -3.22 2.19
C GLY A 71 13.70 -4.17 2.33
N MET A 72 13.59 -5.29 1.61
CA MET A 72 14.45 -6.47 1.57
C MET A 72 14.29 -7.48 2.70
N ARG A 73 13.97 -8.72 2.31
CA ARG A 73 14.71 -9.91 2.76
C ARG A 73 14.80 -10.99 1.69
N ARG A 74 16.00 -11.59 1.58
CA ARG A 74 16.20 -12.97 1.11
C ARG A 74 17.13 -13.81 2.00
N THR A 75 17.40 -13.36 3.22
CA THR A 75 18.03 -14.04 4.41
C THR A 75 18.78 -13.07 5.36
N GLY A 76 18.82 -11.76 5.09
CA GLY A 76 19.34 -10.73 6.03
C GLY A 76 18.26 -9.88 6.71
N GLN A 77 18.63 -9.08 7.72
CA GLN A 77 17.76 -8.08 8.36
C GLN A 77 17.55 -6.86 7.45
N GLY A 78 16.29 -6.40 7.33
CA GLY A 78 15.91 -5.20 6.58
C GLY A 78 14.88 -4.38 7.35
N ILE A 79 14.72 -3.12 6.96
CA ILE A 79 13.69 -2.21 7.49
C ILE A 79 12.46 -2.35 6.59
N PRO A 80 11.29 -2.73 7.12
CA PRO A 80 10.09 -2.87 6.32
C PRO A 80 9.76 -1.57 5.60
N ILE A 81 9.17 -1.69 4.43
CA ILE A 81 8.53 -0.57 3.74
C ILE A 81 7.24 -0.28 4.50
N PHE A 82 7.11 0.95 4.99
CA PHE A 82 5.89 1.43 5.60
C PHE A 82 5.03 2.04 4.50
N ILE A 83 3.80 1.56 4.38
CA ILE A 83 2.85 1.95 3.34
C ILE A 83 1.58 2.45 4.03
N ALA A 84 0.97 3.48 3.47
CA ALA A 84 -0.34 3.96 3.86
C ALA A 84 -1.34 3.77 2.73
N LEU A 85 -2.52 3.26 3.04
CA LEU A 85 -3.71 3.45 2.23
C LEU A 85 -4.59 4.47 2.96
N ILE A 86 -4.92 5.57 2.30
CA ILE A 86 -5.87 6.55 2.79
C ILE A 86 -7.17 6.31 2.05
N TRP A 87 -8.25 6.09 2.80
CA TRP A 87 -9.58 5.85 2.24
C TRP A 87 -10.65 6.27 3.24
N LYS A 88 -11.72 6.92 2.77
CA LYS A 88 -12.78 7.52 3.63
C LYS A 88 -12.18 8.41 4.74
N ASP A 89 -11.17 9.21 4.41
CA ASP A 89 -10.41 10.07 5.32
C ASP A 89 -9.78 9.35 6.53
N GLN A 90 -9.53 8.05 6.41
CA GLN A 90 -8.92 7.23 7.43
C GLN A 90 -7.57 6.68 6.95
N LEU A 91 -6.62 6.55 7.87
CA LEU A 91 -5.26 6.08 7.57
C LEU A 91 -5.12 4.60 7.92
N ILE A 92 -5.11 3.74 6.91
CA ILE A 92 -4.78 2.32 7.04
C ILE A 92 -3.28 2.13 6.83
N ARG A 93 -2.61 1.36 7.69
CA ARG A 93 -1.16 1.19 7.66
C ARG A 93 -0.76 -0.24 7.36
N PHE A 94 0.23 -0.39 6.51
CA PHE A 94 0.83 -1.65 6.14
C PHE A 94 2.35 -1.61 6.37
N GLU A 95 2.91 -2.73 6.78
CA GLU A 95 4.35 -2.97 6.77
C GLU A 95 4.60 -4.14 5.82
N ALA A 96 5.54 -3.98 4.88
CA ALA A 96 5.83 -4.99 3.88
C ALA A 96 7.29 -5.05 3.48
N PHE A 97 7.74 -6.21 3.03
CA PHE A 97 9.00 -6.37 2.30
C PHE A 97 8.69 -6.57 0.82
N GLN A 98 9.64 -6.17 -0.01
CA GLN A 98 9.56 -6.29 -1.46
C GLN A 98 10.83 -6.96 -1.97
N GLU A 99 10.67 -7.94 -2.84
CA GLU A 99 11.70 -8.46 -3.74
C GLU A 99 11.31 -8.11 -5.17
N ALA A 100 12.27 -7.71 -6.00
CA ALA A 100 12.04 -7.43 -7.41
C ALA A 100 13.04 -8.20 -8.26
N GLY A 101 12.57 -8.71 -9.39
CA GLY A 101 13.35 -9.44 -10.37
C GLY A 101 12.99 -9.05 -11.79
N GLY A 102 13.64 -9.66 -12.76
CA GLY A 102 13.42 -9.40 -14.18
C GLY A 102 14.27 -8.24 -14.72
N ASN A 103 13.97 -7.85 -15.96
CA ASN A 103 14.71 -6.83 -16.72
C ASN A 103 13.79 -6.18 -17.78
N VAL A 104 14.32 -5.24 -18.57
CA VAL A 104 13.52 -4.52 -19.57
C VAL A 104 13.04 -5.42 -20.72
N GLU A 105 13.77 -6.49 -21.05
CA GLU A 105 13.43 -7.41 -22.14
C GLU A 105 12.35 -8.41 -21.72
N ASP A 106 12.48 -8.98 -20.51
CA ASP A 106 11.58 -10.02 -19.99
C ASP A 106 10.41 -9.44 -19.17
N GLY A 107 10.46 -8.15 -18.85
CA GLY A 107 9.55 -7.50 -17.92
C GLY A 107 10.03 -7.58 -16.47
N TYR A 108 9.41 -6.76 -15.62
CA TYR A 108 9.70 -6.73 -14.19
C TYR A 108 8.68 -7.57 -13.43
N GLU A 109 9.15 -8.24 -12.39
CA GLU A 109 8.32 -8.95 -11.43
C GLU A 109 8.59 -8.42 -10.03
N ILE A 110 7.54 -8.32 -9.21
CA ILE A 110 7.63 -7.89 -7.82
C ILE A 110 6.91 -8.90 -6.94
N TRP A 111 7.57 -9.31 -5.87
CA TRP A 111 6.98 -10.11 -4.80
C TRP A 111 6.86 -9.26 -3.53
N TRP A 112 5.64 -9.15 -3.01
CA TRP A 112 5.34 -8.46 -1.76
C TRP A 112 5.08 -9.47 -0.64
N GLU A 113 5.78 -9.28 0.48
CA GLU A 113 5.51 -9.95 1.75
C GLU A 113 4.94 -8.92 2.72
N VAL A 114 3.63 -8.91 2.90
CA VAL A 114 2.97 -8.04 3.88
C VAL A 114 3.10 -8.68 5.25
N THR A 115 3.70 -7.99 6.21
CA THR A 115 3.95 -8.52 7.56
C THR A 115 3.03 -7.94 8.60
N LYS A 116 2.35 -6.83 8.28
CA LYS A 116 1.42 -6.18 9.20
C LYS A 116 0.38 -5.36 8.47
N VAL A 117 -0.85 -5.42 8.98
CA VAL A 117 -1.97 -4.59 8.56
C VAL A 117 -2.62 -3.98 9.79
N ILE A 118 -2.76 -2.66 9.84
CA ILE A 118 -3.45 -1.94 10.91
C ILE A 118 -4.61 -1.17 10.28
N ILE A 119 -5.84 -1.53 10.67
CA ILE A 119 -7.08 -0.91 10.19
C ILE A 119 -7.74 -0.17 11.37
N PRO A 120 -8.21 1.07 11.20
CA PRO A 120 -9.05 1.72 12.20
C PRO A 120 -10.30 0.88 12.50
N LYS A 121 -10.65 0.69 13.77
CA LYS A 121 -11.76 -0.19 14.18
C LYS A 121 -13.09 0.15 13.50
N ALA A 122 -13.31 1.43 13.19
CA ALA A 122 -14.49 1.90 12.45
C ALA A 122 -14.63 1.30 11.05
N LEU A 123 -13.54 0.81 10.46
CA LEU A 123 -13.48 0.22 9.12
C LEU A 123 -13.38 -1.32 9.15
N GLU A 124 -13.49 -1.96 10.30
CA GLU A 124 -13.47 -3.44 10.40
C GLU A 124 -14.50 -4.12 9.47
N PRO A 125 -15.75 -3.65 9.34
CA PRO A 125 -16.71 -4.25 8.40
C PRO A 125 -16.31 -4.16 6.92
N GLU A 126 -15.35 -3.29 6.59
CA GLU A 126 -14.89 -3.00 5.22
C GLU A 126 -13.52 -3.62 4.93
N THR A 127 -13.07 -4.56 5.78
CA THR A 127 -11.74 -5.16 5.68
C THR A 127 -11.49 -5.78 4.32
N GLU A 128 -12.45 -6.51 3.76
CA GLU A 128 -12.29 -7.14 2.44
C GLU A 128 -12.05 -6.09 1.34
N THR A 129 -12.86 -5.01 1.33
CA THR A 129 -12.70 -3.88 0.42
C THR A 129 -11.33 -3.22 0.55
N ILE A 130 -10.85 -3.03 1.79
CA ILE A 130 -9.53 -2.42 2.07
C ILE A 130 -8.40 -3.29 1.51
N LEU A 131 -8.47 -4.60 1.73
CA LEU A 131 -7.45 -5.53 1.22
C LEU A 131 -7.47 -5.61 -0.31
N GLN A 132 -8.65 -5.51 -0.92
CA GLN A 132 -8.79 -5.41 -2.38
C GLN A 132 -8.18 -4.10 -2.92
N LEU A 133 -8.55 -2.94 -2.33
CA LEU A 133 -7.98 -1.63 -2.69
C LEU A 133 -6.45 -1.64 -2.59
N PHE A 134 -5.91 -2.18 -1.51
CA PHE A 134 -4.48 -2.31 -1.31
C PHE A 134 -3.82 -3.17 -2.38
N SER A 135 -4.42 -4.32 -2.71
CA SER A 135 -3.88 -5.26 -3.70
C SER A 135 -3.91 -4.67 -5.12
N GLU A 136 -5.03 -4.06 -5.53
CA GLU A 136 -5.15 -3.40 -6.83
C GLU A 136 -4.19 -2.21 -6.96
N ALA A 137 -4.00 -1.43 -5.89
CA ALA A 137 -3.02 -0.34 -5.89
C ALA A 137 -1.57 -0.84 -6.00
N LEU A 138 -1.20 -1.96 -5.35
CA LEU A 138 0.13 -2.55 -5.47
C LEU A 138 0.44 -3.01 -6.90
N ASN A 139 -0.55 -3.55 -7.62
CA ASN A 139 -0.43 -3.92 -9.03
C ASN A 139 -0.04 -2.72 -9.91
N VAL A 140 -0.48 -1.51 -9.55
CA VAL A 140 -0.20 -0.29 -10.30
C VAL A 140 1.11 0.38 -9.85
N LEU A 141 1.48 0.31 -8.57
CA LEU A 141 2.67 0.98 -8.02
C LEU A 141 3.96 0.67 -8.80
N GLY A 142 4.13 -0.57 -9.26
CA GLY A 142 5.17 -1.03 -10.19
C GLY A 142 6.62 -0.84 -9.70
N VAL A 143 7.59 -0.97 -10.61
CA VAL A 143 9.02 -0.65 -10.38
C VAL A 143 9.41 0.52 -11.26
N ALA A 144 9.95 1.60 -10.68
CA ALA A 144 10.57 2.70 -11.43
C ALA A 144 9.75 3.20 -12.64
N PHE A 145 8.43 3.33 -12.50
CA PHE A 145 7.49 3.78 -13.54
C PHE A 145 7.20 2.77 -14.66
N ALA A 146 7.74 1.55 -14.58
CA ALA A 146 7.36 0.45 -15.46
C ALA A 146 6.29 -0.44 -14.79
N PRO A 147 5.31 -0.93 -15.57
CA PRO A 147 4.44 -2.02 -15.14
C PRO A 147 5.29 -3.22 -14.73
N ALA A 148 4.85 -3.92 -13.69
CA ALA A 148 5.45 -5.17 -13.25
C ALA A 148 4.35 -6.19 -13.01
N ILE A 149 4.66 -7.47 -13.20
CA ILE A 149 3.82 -8.55 -12.69
C ILE A 149 3.99 -8.54 -11.17
N VAL A 150 2.88 -8.35 -10.46
CA VAL A 150 2.89 -8.21 -9.01
C VAL A 150 2.33 -9.49 -8.40
N HIS A 151 3.14 -10.08 -7.53
CA HIS A 151 2.81 -11.23 -6.71
C HIS A 151 2.69 -10.73 -5.28
N ILE A 152 1.52 -10.93 -4.68
CA ILE A 152 1.31 -10.65 -3.26
C ILE A 152 1.21 -12.01 -2.58
N ASN A 153 2.08 -12.26 -1.61
CA ASN A 153 1.99 -13.45 -0.77
C ASN A 153 0.76 -13.36 0.15
N GLU A 154 0.71 -14.15 1.21
CA GLU A 154 -0.35 -14.04 2.21
C GLU A 154 -0.33 -12.65 2.88
N ILE A 155 -1.51 -12.02 2.95
CA ILE A 155 -1.72 -10.83 3.76
C ILE A 155 -2.20 -11.29 5.15
N PRO A 156 -1.50 -10.95 6.25
CA PRO A 156 -1.89 -11.38 7.58
C PRO A 156 -3.21 -10.74 8.02
N SER A 157 -3.88 -11.37 8.97
CA SER A 157 -5.10 -10.81 9.56
C SER A 157 -4.85 -9.40 10.15
N PRO A 158 -5.75 -8.43 9.89
CA PRO A 158 -5.56 -7.08 10.40
C PRO A 158 -5.62 -6.96 11.92
N ILE A 159 -4.86 -6.01 12.44
CA ILE A 159 -4.97 -5.52 13.80
C ILE A 159 -5.88 -4.30 13.78
N TYR A 160 -7.01 -4.38 14.49
CA TYR A 160 -7.93 -3.26 14.60
C TYR A 160 -7.56 -2.36 15.78
N VAL A 161 -7.44 -1.06 15.52
CA VAL A 161 -7.08 -0.07 16.54
C VAL A 161 -8.17 0.98 16.67
N GLN A 162 -8.49 1.36 17.90
CA GLN A 162 -9.24 2.60 18.15
C GLN A 162 -8.30 3.77 17.87
N GLU A 163 -8.70 4.71 17.02
CA GLU A 163 -7.97 5.97 16.93
C GLU A 163 -8.07 6.68 18.28
N MET A 164 -6.91 6.95 18.90
CA MET A 164 -6.87 7.89 20.02
C MET A 164 -6.95 9.28 19.42
N GLN A 165 -8.08 9.96 19.66
CA GLN A 165 -8.27 11.37 19.35
C GLN A 165 -7.20 12.24 20.02
#